data_AF-A0A963GRI1-F1
#
_entry.id   AF-A0A963GRI1-F1
#
_cell.length_a   1.000
_cell.length_b   1.000
_cell.length_c   1.000
_cell.angle_alpha   90.00
_cell.angle_beta   90.00
_cell.angle_gamma   90.00
#
_symmetry.space_group_name_H-M   'P 1'
#
loop_
_entity.id
_entity.type
_entity.pdbx_description
1 polymer ?
#
loop_
_entity_poly.entity_id
_entity_poly.type
_entity_poly.pdbx_seq_one_letter_code
_entity_poly.pdbx_strand_id
1 'polypeptide(L)'
;MNPTETTAPPDQLRMIAALRRAVAYPFPVSQVAVIETHISWVLLAGEHAFKVKKAVGLDFLDYCTLDDRRFFCEEELRLNRRTAPGIYLGVVPITGPADDARIDGPGAIIDYAVHMRRFDEDAVLSKLLDDAPPAWLAGRLAEAVARFHLALPAVPESERHGRPEDVLQSCAQVCARLTTLATDAGALDMVRRLQSWSVREAIRLAPVFAARREQGQVRECHGDLHCGNVLVEDGEVMPFDGIEFSASLRTIDVIDDLAFLLMDLQARRHPTIAQSCLSRYLELTGDFGGLVPLHFYLAYRAQVRAMVEIMQVAPGGTAELPDAALRYLDCARRQALPSRRAIVLTHGFSGVGKSELSLRLCGHIGAVRLRADVVRAQRFGSGTGRSPDKYSAGATDATYECLADQAAQVVGAGWPVVVDATFLKRRQRARFAALAERLAVPLAIIDFQAPEALLRERIARRANIGGDPSEADQQVLDLQVAGAEPFALDEPGLLIPYDASRSLAVADAIDAWQPLPALLARGPAKP
;
A
#
# COMPACT_ATOMS: atom_id res chain seq x y z
N MET A 1 35.44 -5.08 14.15
CA MET A 1 34.99 -5.75 12.91
C MET A 1 34.94 -7.24 13.23
N ASN A 2 33.75 -7.75 13.56
CA ASN A 2 33.56 -9.20 13.58
C ASN A 2 33.74 -9.70 12.15
N PRO A 3 34.43 -10.83 11.92
CA PRO A 3 34.48 -11.42 10.59
C PRO A 3 33.04 -11.68 10.12
N THR A 4 32.71 -11.21 8.92
CA THR A 4 31.43 -11.52 8.26
C THR A 4 31.40 -13.02 7.95
N GLU A 5 30.84 -13.81 8.86
CA GLU A 5 30.47 -15.20 8.59
C GLU A 5 29.18 -15.20 7.79
N THR A 6 29.30 -15.48 6.49
CA THR A 6 28.18 -15.48 5.54
C THR A 6 27.49 -16.84 5.44
N THR A 7 28.02 -17.85 6.13
CA THR A 7 27.50 -19.23 6.12
C THR A 7 27.27 -19.70 7.54
N ALA A 8 26.13 -20.36 7.78
CA ALA A 8 25.84 -20.92 9.09
C ALA A 8 26.87 -21.98 9.51
N PRO A 9 27.19 -22.08 10.81
CA PRO A 9 28.19 -23.02 11.32
C PRO A 9 27.72 -24.48 11.17
N PRO A 10 28.65 -25.45 11.03
CA PRO A 10 28.32 -26.87 10.85
C PRO A 10 27.39 -27.44 11.92
N ASP A 11 27.52 -26.97 13.16
CA ASP A 11 26.68 -27.42 14.28
C ASP A 11 25.21 -27.02 14.07
N GLN A 12 24.96 -25.84 13.51
CA GLN A 12 23.61 -25.39 13.21
C GLN A 12 23.01 -26.19 12.05
N LEU A 13 23.80 -26.57 11.04
CA LEU A 13 23.35 -27.45 9.96
C LEU A 13 22.96 -28.85 10.47
N ARG A 14 23.76 -29.43 11.39
CA ARG A 14 23.42 -30.71 12.04
C ARG A 14 22.15 -30.60 12.88
N MET A 15 21.99 -29.50 13.63
CA MET A 15 20.77 -29.19 14.36
C MET A 15 19.54 -29.14 13.44
N ILE A 16 19.58 -28.38 12.35
CA ILE A 16 18.46 -28.30 11.39
C ILE A 16 18.16 -29.68 10.77
N ALA A 17 19.18 -30.49 10.47
CA ALA A 17 18.99 -31.85 9.99
C ALA A 17 18.29 -32.75 11.04
N ALA A 18 18.69 -32.64 12.32
CA ALA A 18 18.08 -33.39 13.41
C ALA A 18 16.61 -33.00 13.63
N LEU A 19 16.29 -31.71 13.51
CA LEU A 19 14.93 -31.16 13.64
C LEU A 19 14.00 -31.57 12.50
N ARG A 20 14.48 -32.18 11.40
CA ARG A 20 13.59 -32.77 10.37
C ARG A 20 12.91 -34.06 10.82
N ARG A 21 13.33 -34.66 11.93
CA ARG A 21 12.79 -35.93 12.43
C ARG A 21 11.59 -35.68 13.33
N ALA A 22 10.54 -36.49 13.20
CA ALA A 22 9.33 -36.39 14.00
C ALA A 22 9.57 -36.40 15.52
N VAL A 23 10.56 -37.17 16.00
CA VAL A 23 10.94 -37.28 17.42
C VAL A 23 11.47 -35.97 18.02
N ALA A 24 11.83 -34.99 17.19
CA ALA A 24 12.33 -33.69 17.64
C ALA A 24 11.23 -32.78 18.20
N TYR A 25 9.95 -33.16 18.09
CA TYR A 25 8.82 -32.32 18.48
C TYR A 25 8.04 -32.93 19.67
N PRO A 26 7.47 -32.10 20.56
CA PRO A 26 6.69 -32.57 21.71
C PRO A 26 5.28 -33.05 21.33
N PHE A 27 4.93 -33.03 20.05
CA PHE A 27 3.65 -33.45 19.50
C PHE A 27 3.85 -34.34 18.26
N PRO A 28 2.83 -35.13 17.87
CA PRO A 28 2.92 -35.96 16.68
C PRO A 28 3.15 -35.14 15.41
N VAL A 29 4.20 -35.48 14.65
CA VAL A 29 4.52 -34.88 13.35
C VAL A 29 4.78 -36.01 12.35
N SER A 30 4.11 -35.98 11.21
CA SER A 30 4.28 -36.97 10.14
C SER A 30 5.43 -36.62 9.20
N GLN A 31 5.59 -35.33 8.87
CA GLN A 31 6.66 -34.83 8.01
C GLN A 31 7.03 -33.41 8.42
N VAL A 32 8.32 -33.08 8.27
CA VAL A 32 8.85 -31.73 8.42
C VAL A 32 9.41 -31.26 7.10
N ALA A 33 8.84 -30.19 6.54
CA ALA A 33 9.45 -29.48 5.42
C ALA A 33 10.34 -28.34 5.95
N VAL A 34 11.41 -28.01 5.23
CA VAL A 34 12.30 -26.90 5.61
C VAL A 34 12.37 -25.92 4.46
N ILE A 35 12.00 -24.68 4.74
CA ILE A 35 12.20 -23.54 3.86
C ILE A 35 13.44 -22.81 4.35
N GLU A 36 14.40 -22.59 3.47
CA GLU A 36 15.62 -21.86 3.79
C GLU A 36 15.55 -20.44 3.21
N THR A 37 15.79 -19.44 4.05
CA THR A 37 15.92 -18.04 3.64
C THR A 37 17.38 -17.59 3.75
N HIS A 38 17.67 -16.34 3.42
CA HIS A 38 19.03 -15.79 3.51
C HIS A 38 19.56 -15.78 4.96
N ILE A 39 18.68 -15.61 5.96
CA ILE A 39 19.05 -15.39 7.36
C ILE A 39 18.33 -16.33 8.34
N SER A 40 17.51 -17.27 7.86
CA SER A 40 16.75 -18.19 8.72
C SER A 40 16.43 -19.51 8.01
N TRP A 41 15.98 -20.49 8.79
CA TRP A 41 15.22 -21.65 8.31
C TRP A 41 13.84 -21.65 8.95
N VAL A 42 12.82 -22.04 8.18
CA VAL A 42 11.46 -22.25 8.66
C VAL A 42 11.15 -23.73 8.55
N LEU A 43 10.96 -24.39 9.69
CA LEU A 43 10.57 -25.81 9.76
C LEU A 43 9.05 -25.90 9.86
N LEU A 44 8.40 -26.48 8.86
CA LEU A 44 6.95 -26.69 8.80
C LEU A 44 6.62 -28.08 9.34
N ALA A 45 6.02 -28.16 10.52
CA ALA A 45 5.75 -29.39 11.27
C ALA A 45 4.26 -29.46 11.66
N GLY A 46 3.45 -30.12 10.83
CA GLY A 46 1.99 -30.16 11.01
C GLY A 46 1.34 -28.77 10.88
N GLU A 47 0.60 -28.37 11.90
CA GLU A 47 -0.05 -27.05 12.04
C GLU A 47 0.91 -25.96 12.57
N HIS A 48 2.17 -26.31 12.84
CA HIS A 48 3.16 -25.41 13.40
C HIS A 48 4.27 -25.09 12.41
N ALA A 49 4.85 -23.91 12.55
CA ALA A 49 6.10 -23.52 11.92
C ALA A 49 7.09 -23.04 12.98
N PHE A 50 8.38 -23.32 12.78
CA PHE A 50 9.45 -22.88 13.67
C PHE A 50 10.51 -22.15 12.86
N LYS A 51 10.68 -20.85 13.11
CA LYS A 51 11.70 -20.03 12.44
C LYS A 51 12.95 -19.96 13.30
N VAL A 52 14.04 -20.52 12.79
CA VAL A 52 15.36 -20.56 13.43
C VAL A 52 16.29 -19.61 12.70
N LYS A 53 16.94 -18.72 13.45
CA LYS A 53 17.85 -17.70 12.88
C LYS A 53 19.21 -18.31 12.58
N LYS A 54 19.76 -18.04 11.39
CA LYS A 54 21.11 -18.48 11.01
C LYS A 54 22.14 -17.76 11.88
N ALA A 55 23.12 -18.48 12.43
CA ALA A 55 24.21 -17.87 13.17
C ALA A 55 25.20 -17.24 12.19
N VAL A 56 24.87 -16.03 11.73
CA VAL A 56 25.63 -15.27 10.72
C VAL A 56 25.73 -13.80 11.14
N GLY A 57 26.80 -13.15 10.69
CA GLY A 57 27.02 -11.71 10.85
C GLY A 57 27.09 -11.03 9.48
N LEU A 58 26.15 -10.14 9.20
CA LEU A 58 26.05 -9.31 8.00
C LEU A 58 26.15 -7.82 8.36
N ASP A 59 26.40 -6.96 7.38
CA ASP A 59 26.59 -5.52 7.58
C ASP A 59 25.43 -4.81 8.32
N PHE A 60 24.24 -5.40 8.30
CA PHE A 60 23.01 -4.86 8.88
C PHE A 60 22.39 -5.77 9.94
N LEU A 61 23.06 -6.87 10.30
CA LEU A 61 22.48 -7.93 11.13
C LEU A 61 23.55 -8.75 11.85
N ASP A 62 23.39 -8.96 13.16
CA ASP A 62 24.26 -9.87 13.94
C ASP A 62 23.43 -10.94 14.66
N TYR A 63 23.59 -12.20 14.22
CA TYR A 63 23.02 -13.39 14.85
C TYR A 63 24.11 -14.35 15.34
N CYS A 64 25.36 -13.90 15.48
CA CYS A 64 26.49 -14.77 15.77
C CYS A 64 26.32 -15.49 17.12
N THR A 65 25.88 -14.77 18.17
CA THR A 65 25.76 -15.36 19.51
C THR A 65 24.37 -15.94 19.77
N LEU A 66 24.32 -16.89 20.71
CA LEU A 66 23.05 -17.48 21.16
C LEU A 66 22.12 -16.42 21.79
N ASP A 67 22.69 -15.47 22.54
CA ASP A 67 21.94 -14.39 23.17
C ASP A 67 21.36 -13.43 22.12
N ASP A 68 22.10 -13.11 21.05
CA ASP A 68 21.59 -12.29 19.94
C ASP A 68 20.43 -13.00 19.24
N ARG A 69 20.56 -14.30 18.95
CA ARG A 69 19.47 -15.07 18.32
C ARG A 69 18.24 -15.12 19.21
N ARG A 70 18.40 -15.28 20.53
CA ARG A 70 17.30 -15.20 21.48
C ARG A 70 16.62 -13.83 21.42
N PHE A 71 17.41 -12.77 21.57
CA PHE A 71 16.92 -11.38 21.55
C PHE A 71 16.11 -11.11 20.29
N PHE A 72 16.61 -11.47 19.12
CA PHE A 72 15.90 -11.22 17.88
C PHE A 72 14.69 -12.15 17.66
N CYS A 73 14.66 -13.35 18.24
CA CYS A 73 13.42 -14.15 18.27
C CYS A 73 12.34 -13.47 19.12
N GLU A 74 12.73 -12.89 20.26
CA GLU A 74 11.83 -12.14 21.14
C GLU A 74 11.35 -10.84 20.46
N GLU A 75 12.23 -10.13 19.74
CA GLU A 75 11.86 -8.94 18.95
C GLU A 75 10.91 -9.29 17.80
N GLU A 76 11.17 -10.37 17.06
CA GLU A 76 10.26 -10.83 16.00
C GLU A 76 8.86 -11.13 16.55
N LEU A 77 8.80 -11.81 17.71
CA LEU A 77 7.54 -12.08 18.41
C LEU A 77 6.84 -10.78 18.82
N ARG A 78 7.56 -9.84 19.45
CA ARG A 78 7.01 -8.55 19.90
C ARG A 78 6.44 -7.75 18.73
N LEU A 79 7.20 -7.65 17.65
CA LEU A 79 6.85 -6.82 16.50
C LEU A 79 5.69 -7.40 15.70
N ASN A 80 5.69 -8.70 15.44
CA ASN A 80 4.70 -9.30 14.55
C ASN A 80 3.38 -9.65 15.23
N ARG A 81 3.35 -9.79 16.56
CA ARG A 81 2.08 -9.91 17.30
C ARG A 81 1.18 -8.68 17.21
N ARG A 82 1.72 -7.52 16.82
CA ARG A 82 0.94 -6.28 16.64
C ARG A 82 -0.08 -6.41 15.50
N THR A 83 0.22 -7.21 14.49
CA THR A 83 -0.59 -7.38 13.27
C THR A 83 -1.06 -8.82 13.06
N ALA A 84 -0.33 -9.82 13.55
CA ALA A 84 -0.62 -11.23 13.36
C ALA A 84 -0.48 -12.06 14.66
N PRO A 85 -1.19 -11.71 15.75
CA PRO A 85 -1.05 -12.40 17.05
C PRO A 85 -1.41 -13.90 16.99
N GLY A 86 -2.30 -14.29 16.07
CA GLY A 86 -2.66 -15.70 15.84
C GLY A 86 -1.64 -16.50 15.02
N ILE A 87 -0.64 -15.84 14.43
CA ILE A 87 0.48 -16.50 13.74
C ILE A 87 1.66 -16.67 14.69
N TYR A 88 1.97 -15.67 15.52
CA TYR A 88 3.18 -15.65 16.36
C TYR A 88 2.91 -16.13 17.79
N LEU A 89 3.14 -17.43 18.04
CA LEU A 89 2.69 -18.14 19.26
C LEU A 89 3.67 -18.06 20.43
N GLY A 90 4.98 -17.96 20.19
CA GLY A 90 5.97 -17.82 21.25
C GLY A 90 7.41 -17.92 20.76
N VAL A 91 8.36 -17.90 21.70
CA VAL A 91 9.75 -18.27 21.47
C VAL A 91 10.02 -19.53 22.28
N VAL A 92 10.60 -20.54 21.64
CA VAL A 92 10.88 -21.85 22.26
C VAL A 92 12.37 -22.16 22.19
N PRO A 93 12.94 -22.82 23.22
CA PRO A 93 14.32 -23.27 23.18
C PRO A 93 14.46 -24.48 22.25
N ILE A 94 15.62 -24.59 21.61
CA ILE A 94 16.10 -25.81 20.95
C ILE A 94 17.16 -26.41 21.86
N THR A 95 16.96 -27.65 22.28
CA THR A 95 17.76 -28.29 23.32
C THR A 95 18.36 -29.63 22.86
N GLY A 96 19.38 -30.08 23.58
CA GLY A 96 20.09 -31.33 23.32
C GLY A 96 21.36 -31.15 22.47
N PRO A 97 22.08 -32.24 22.17
CA PRO A 97 23.21 -32.18 21.23
C PRO A 97 22.70 -31.87 19.82
N ALA A 98 23.52 -31.23 18.97
CA ALA A 98 23.11 -30.83 17.61
C ALA A 98 22.53 -32.00 16.78
N ASP A 99 23.11 -33.19 16.89
CA ASP A 99 22.65 -34.39 16.16
C ASP A 99 21.38 -35.04 16.73
N ASP A 100 20.96 -34.65 17.94
CA ASP A 100 19.68 -35.05 18.56
C ASP A 100 18.86 -33.85 19.08
N ALA A 101 18.92 -32.73 18.36
CA ALA A 101 18.23 -31.50 18.74
C ALA A 101 16.72 -31.70 18.83
N ARG A 102 16.08 -31.06 19.81
CA ARG A 102 14.63 -31.12 20.05
C ARG A 102 14.06 -29.73 20.31
N ILE A 103 12.86 -29.47 19.78
CA ILE A 103 12.05 -28.30 20.13
C ILE A 103 11.50 -28.51 21.53
N ASP A 104 11.77 -27.56 22.43
CA ASP A 104 11.28 -27.53 23.81
C ASP A 104 11.52 -28.85 24.57
N GLY A 105 12.63 -29.52 24.26
CA GLY A 105 13.01 -30.79 24.88
C GLY A 105 13.86 -30.62 26.15
N PRO A 106 14.21 -31.72 26.82
CA PRO A 106 15.16 -31.69 27.94
C PRO A 106 16.60 -31.48 27.45
N GLY A 107 17.43 -30.86 28.30
CA GLY A 107 18.87 -30.73 28.07
C GLY A 107 19.36 -29.28 27.97
N ALA A 108 20.62 -29.11 27.55
CA ALA A 108 21.20 -27.78 27.36
C ALA A 108 20.57 -27.08 26.14
N ILE A 109 20.34 -25.78 26.25
CA ILE A 109 19.87 -24.94 25.14
C ILE A 109 21.04 -24.72 24.17
N ILE A 110 20.79 -25.00 22.89
CA ILE A 110 21.75 -24.81 21.81
C ILE A 110 21.31 -23.74 20.81
N ASP A 111 20.01 -23.46 20.71
CA ASP A 111 19.46 -22.37 19.91
C ASP A 111 18.04 -21.99 20.36
N TYR A 112 17.42 -21.03 19.67
CA TYR A 112 16.02 -20.64 19.86
C TYR A 112 15.26 -20.64 18.53
N ALA A 113 13.94 -20.81 18.61
CA ALA A 113 13.05 -20.67 17.47
C ALA A 113 11.85 -19.79 17.81
N VAL A 114 11.38 -19.01 16.84
CA VAL A 114 10.04 -18.40 16.90
C VAL A 114 9.03 -19.50 16.54
N HIS A 115 8.15 -19.83 17.49
CA HIS A 115 7.06 -20.78 17.29
C HIS A 115 5.85 -20.06 16.71
N MET A 116 5.40 -20.55 15.57
CA MET A 116 4.35 -19.95 14.78
C MET A 116 3.25 -20.97 14.46
N ARG A 117 2.02 -20.48 14.24
CA ARG A 117 0.98 -21.23 13.55
C ARG A 117 1.31 -21.22 12.06
N ARG A 118 1.29 -22.39 11.43
CA ARG A 118 1.38 -22.51 9.98
C ARG A 118 0.08 -22.05 9.34
N PHE A 119 0.19 -21.39 8.20
CA PHE A 119 -0.94 -20.97 7.36
C PHE A 119 -0.73 -21.46 5.93
N ASP A 120 -1.78 -21.36 5.12
CA ASP A 120 -1.73 -21.69 3.70
C ASP A 120 -0.92 -20.65 2.92
N GLU A 121 0.09 -21.09 2.17
CA GLU A 121 0.94 -20.19 1.38
C GLU A 121 0.17 -19.54 0.23
N ASP A 122 -0.90 -20.17 -0.28
CA ASP A 122 -1.75 -19.60 -1.32
C ASP A 122 -2.60 -18.43 -0.81
N ALA A 123 -2.76 -18.30 0.51
CA ALA A 123 -3.44 -17.18 1.15
C ALA A 123 -2.55 -15.93 1.30
N VAL A 124 -1.24 -16.01 0.99
CA VAL A 124 -0.36 -14.84 0.97
C VAL A 124 -0.78 -13.93 -0.18
N LEU A 125 -0.90 -12.62 0.07
CA LEU A 125 -1.38 -11.63 -0.89
C LEU A 125 -0.65 -11.71 -2.24
N SER A 126 0.66 -11.96 -2.23
CA SER A 126 1.44 -12.12 -3.45
C SER A 126 0.98 -13.26 -4.36
N LYS A 127 0.41 -14.33 -3.79
CA LYS A 127 -0.18 -15.49 -4.50
C LYS A 127 -1.64 -15.25 -4.83
N LEU A 128 -2.40 -14.68 -3.90
CA LEU A 128 -3.80 -14.30 -4.12
C LEU A 128 -3.98 -13.36 -5.34
N LEU A 129 -2.97 -12.53 -5.61
CA LEU A 129 -2.96 -11.59 -6.74
C LEU A 129 -2.66 -12.24 -8.11
N ASP A 130 -2.24 -13.50 -8.14
CA ASP A 130 -2.03 -14.25 -9.41
C ASP A 130 -3.39 -14.64 -10.05
N ASP A 131 -4.44 -14.74 -9.23
CA ASP A 131 -5.84 -14.92 -9.65
C ASP A 131 -6.60 -13.58 -9.74
N ALA A 132 -7.94 -13.64 -9.87
CA ALA A 132 -8.80 -12.48 -9.78
C ALA A 132 -9.06 -12.11 -8.31
N PRO A 133 -8.42 -11.05 -7.76
CA PRO A 133 -8.61 -10.68 -6.37
C PRO A 133 -10.05 -10.19 -6.11
N PRO A 134 -10.60 -10.44 -4.92
CA PRO A 134 -11.95 -10.03 -4.60
C PRO A 134 -12.06 -8.51 -4.46
N ALA A 135 -13.22 -7.95 -4.83
CA ALA A 135 -13.45 -6.50 -4.84
C ALA A 135 -13.29 -5.83 -3.46
N TRP A 136 -13.51 -6.56 -2.36
CA TRP A 136 -13.36 -6.06 -0.99
C TRP A 136 -11.90 -5.90 -0.54
N LEU A 137 -10.95 -6.53 -1.25
CA LEU A 137 -9.55 -6.65 -0.81
C LEU A 137 -8.89 -5.30 -0.55
N ALA A 138 -9.04 -4.35 -1.48
CA ALA A 138 -8.42 -3.03 -1.36
C ALA A 138 -8.86 -2.28 -0.09
N GLY A 139 -10.15 -2.37 0.25
CA GLY A 139 -10.69 -1.75 1.46
C GLY A 139 -10.12 -2.38 2.72
N ARG A 140 -10.06 -3.72 2.77
CA ARG A 140 -9.52 -4.46 3.92
C ARG A 140 -8.02 -4.26 4.11
N LEU A 141 -7.26 -4.13 3.02
CA LEU A 141 -5.84 -3.75 3.06
C LEU A 141 -5.67 -2.39 3.71
N ALA A 142 -6.39 -1.38 3.23
CA ALA A 142 -6.32 -0.03 3.79
C ALA A 142 -6.73 0.01 5.26
N GLU A 143 -7.78 -0.71 5.65
CA GLU A 143 -8.27 -0.78 7.02
C GLU A 143 -7.27 -1.46 7.96
N ALA A 144 -6.66 -2.57 7.55
CA ALA A 144 -5.65 -3.25 8.35
C ALA A 144 -4.41 -2.37 8.56
N VAL A 145 -3.91 -1.73 7.49
CA VAL A 145 -2.72 -0.88 7.56
C VAL A 145 -2.99 0.42 8.31
N ALA A 146 -4.13 1.08 8.08
CA ALA A 146 -4.52 2.28 8.82
C ALA A 146 -4.69 1.98 10.33
N ARG A 147 -5.37 0.88 10.67
CA ARG A 147 -5.53 0.44 12.07
C ARG A 147 -4.17 0.18 12.73
N PHE A 148 -3.26 -0.50 12.03
CA PHE A 148 -1.91 -0.74 12.52
C PHE A 148 -1.16 0.57 12.75
N HIS A 149 -1.07 1.44 11.73
CA HIS A 149 -0.34 2.70 11.84
C HIS A 149 -0.90 3.60 12.94
N LEU A 150 -2.23 3.79 12.99
CA LEU A 150 -2.89 4.65 13.98
C LEU A 150 -2.70 4.16 15.42
N ALA A 151 -2.53 2.85 15.63
CA ALA A 151 -2.29 2.26 16.94
C ALA A 151 -0.84 2.41 17.43
N LEU A 152 0.11 2.70 16.55
CA LEU A 152 1.51 2.88 16.92
C LEU A 152 1.75 4.27 17.55
N PRO A 153 2.56 4.36 18.62
CA PRO A 153 2.99 5.64 19.14
C PRO A 153 3.95 6.34 18.17
N ALA A 154 3.94 7.67 18.19
CA ALA A 154 5.00 8.47 17.59
C ALA A 154 6.34 8.18 18.28
N VAL A 155 7.43 8.23 17.52
CA VAL A 155 8.77 8.11 18.10
C VAL A 155 9.08 9.25 19.07
N PRO A 156 9.78 9.00 20.19
CA PRO A 156 10.22 10.06 21.08
C PRO A 156 11.28 10.94 20.40
N GLU A 157 11.47 12.17 20.88
CA GLU A 157 12.49 13.09 20.35
C GLU A 157 13.90 12.50 20.43
N SER A 158 14.18 11.71 21.47
CA SER A 158 15.44 11.00 21.68
C SER A 158 15.70 9.88 20.66
N GLU A 159 14.71 9.48 19.87
CA GLU A 159 14.87 8.47 18.84
C GLU A 159 15.91 8.90 17.81
N ARG A 160 16.84 8.00 17.51
CA ARG A 160 17.95 8.27 16.60
C ARG A 160 17.60 7.95 15.15
N HIS A 161 16.64 7.04 14.95
CA HIS A 161 16.19 6.60 13.63
C HIS A 161 14.97 7.36 13.11
N GLY A 162 14.70 7.25 11.81
CA GLY A 162 13.57 7.91 11.16
C GLY A 162 13.79 9.42 11.02
N ARG A 163 15.06 9.83 10.88
CA ARG A 163 15.43 11.21 10.58
C ARG A 163 15.56 11.38 9.06
N PRO A 164 15.47 12.61 8.53
CA PRO A 164 15.69 12.86 7.11
C PRO A 164 17.02 12.28 6.61
N GLU A 165 18.08 12.38 7.41
CA GLU A 165 19.41 11.85 7.08
C GLU A 165 19.39 10.33 6.87
N ASP A 166 18.61 9.59 7.66
CA ASP A 166 18.48 8.13 7.52
C ASP A 166 17.82 7.76 6.19
N VAL A 167 16.80 8.52 5.77
CA VAL A 167 16.11 8.33 4.48
C VAL A 167 17.07 8.59 3.32
N LEU A 168 17.82 9.69 3.39
CA LEU A 168 18.82 10.04 2.38
C LEU A 168 19.93 8.98 2.29
N GLN A 169 20.46 8.54 3.43
CA GLN A 169 21.50 7.52 3.50
C GLN A 169 21.02 6.18 2.94
N SER A 170 19.83 5.73 3.35
CA SER A 170 19.25 4.47 2.90
C SER A 170 19.00 4.48 1.39
N CYS A 171 18.47 5.59 0.87
CA CYS A 171 18.28 5.78 -0.57
C CYS A 171 19.63 5.74 -1.32
N ALA A 172 20.65 6.42 -0.81
CA ALA A 172 21.99 6.43 -1.43
C ALA A 172 22.64 5.04 -1.44
N GLN A 173 22.50 4.28 -0.35
CA GLN A 173 23.01 2.90 -0.24
C GLN A 173 22.36 1.97 -1.27
N VAL A 174 21.03 2.01 -1.39
CA VAL A 174 20.30 1.22 -2.40
C VAL A 174 20.72 1.59 -3.82
N CYS A 175 20.84 2.88 -4.12
CA CYS A 175 21.29 3.34 -5.44
C CYS A 175 22.72 2.88 -5.76
N ALA A 176 23.63 3.00 -4.79
CA ALA A 176 25.02 2.56 -4.95
C ALA A 176 25.07 1.05 -5.22
N ARG A 177 24.31 0.26 -4.45
CA ARG A 177 24.26 -1.19 -4.61
C ARG A 177 23.68 -1.60 -5.97
N LEU A 178 22.58 -0.99 -6.41
CA LEU A 178 22.01 -1.24 -7.74
C LEU A 178 22.99 -0.93 -8.88
N THR A 179 23.78 0.15 -8.73
CA THR A 179 24.81 0.53 -9.71
C THR A 179 25.91 -0.53 -9.82
N THR A 180 26.27 -1.19 -8.72
CA THR A 180 27.23 -2.31 -8.73
C THR A 180 26.62 -3.60 -9.29
N LEU A 181 25.33 -3.84 -9.06
CA LEU A 181 24.66 -5.07 -9.47
C LEU A 181 24.27 -5.10 -10.96
N ALA A 182 23.93 -3.95 -11.55
CA ALA A 182 23.57 -3.82 -12.96
C ALA A 182 24.82 -3.61 -13.83
N THR A 183 25.24 -4.63 -14.59
CA THR A 183 26.51 -4.57 -15.35
C THR A 183 26.35 -4.29 -16.84
N ASP A 184 25.14 -4.45 -17.41
CA ASP A 184 24.82 -4.02 -18.79
C ASP A 184 24.64 -2.49 -18.89
N ALA A 185 25.02 -1.92 -20.03
CA ALA A 185 25.00 -0.48 -20.27
C ALA A 185 23.57 0.13 -20.23
N GLY A 186 22.56 -0.57 -20.75
CA GLY A 186 21.18 -0.09 -20.77
C GLY A 186 20.54 -0.12 -19.38
N ALA A 187 20.71 -1.23 -18.66
CA ALA A 187 20.28 -1.34 -17.26
C ALA A 187 20.95 -0.26 -16.38
N LEU A 188 22.24 -0.04 -16.57
CA LEU A 188 23.02 0.95 -15.84
C LEU A 188 22.59 2.40 -16.12
N ASP A 189 22.25 2.75 -17.37
CA ASP A 189 21.69 4.07 -17.70
C ASP A 189 20.36 4.31 -16.97
N MET A 190 19.46 3.32 -16.98
CA MET A 190 18.19 3.40 -16.27
C MET A 190 18.40 3.60 -14.75
N VAL A 191 19.26 2.80 -14.13
CA VAL A 191 19.60 2.91 -12.69
C VAL A 191 20.19 4.30 -12.38
N ARG A 192 21.12 4.81 -13.20
CA ARG A 192 21.72 6.14 -13.00
C ARG A 192 20.72 7.28 -13.10
N ARG A 193 19.74 7.21 -14.02
CA ARG A 193 18.67 8.20 -14.12
C ARG A 193 17.79 8.20 -12.86
N LEU A 194 17.41 7.01 -12.39
CA LEU A 194 16.64 6.84 -11.16
C LEU A 194 17.39 7.33 -9.94
N GLN A 195 18.69 7.02 -9.82
CA GLN A 195 19.54 7.52 -8.75
C GLN A 195 19.61 9.04 -8.77
N SER A 196 19.85 9.63 -9.94
CA SER A 196 19.92 11.09 -10.08
C SER A 196 18.62 11.77 -9.67
N TRP A 197 17.48 11.17 -10.04
CA TRP A 197 16.17 11.65 -9.62
C TRP A 197 15.96 11.48 -8.10
N SER A 198 16.28 10.31 -7.55
CA SER A 198 16.05 9.99 -6.14
C SER A 198 16.87 10.90 -5.22
N VAL A 199 18.13 11.18 -5.56
CA VAL A 199 18.98 12.11 -4.79
C VAL A 199 18.40 13.53 -4.81
N ARG A 200 17.98 14.03 -5.98
CA ARG A 200 17.37 15.36 -6.09
C ARG A 200 16.08 15.46 -5.28
N GLU A 201 15.22 14.46 -5.37
CA GLU A 201 13.95 14.44 -4.64
C GLU A 201 14.15 14.28 -3.14
N ALA A 202 15.10 13.46 -2.68
CA ALA A 202 15.42 13.33 -1.27
C ALA A 202 15.89 14.66 -0.66
N ILE A 203 16.75 15.40 -1.37
CA ILE A 203 17.18 16.75 -0.95
C ILE A 203 15.98 17.71 -0.91
N ARG A 204 15.14 17.71 -1.95
CA ARG A 204 13.94 18.57 -2.03
C ARG A 204 12.95 18.27 -0.91
N LEU A 205 12.80 17.00 -0.53
CA LEU A 205 11.84 16.51 0.46
C LEU A 205 12.40 16.48 1.89
N ALA A 206 13.69 16.76 2.12
CA ALA A 206 14.28 16.75 3.46
C ALA A 206 13.49 17.60 4.49
N PRO A 207 13.01 18.83 4.17
CA PRO A 207 12.14 19.59 5.08
C PRO A 207 10.79 18.92 5.34
N VAL A 208 10.25 18.19 4.36
CA VAL A 208 8.99 17.44 4.50
C VAL A 208 9.18 16.26 5.43
N PHE A 209 10.28 15.51 5.30
CA PHE A 209 10.60 14.41 6.21
C PHE A 209 10.75 14.91 7.66
N ALA A 210 11.41 16.06 7.85
CA ALA A 210 11.55 16.68 9.18
C ALA A 210 10.18 17.06 9.76
N ALA A 211 9.34 17.76 8.99
CA ALA A 211 8.01 18.17 9.43
C ALA A 211 7.11 16.95 9.76
N ARG A 212 7.18 15.87 8.97
CA ARG A 212 6.40 14.65 9.22
C ARG A 212 6.83 13.95 10.50
N ARG A 213 8.13 13.94 10.81
CA ARG A 213 8.64 13.45 12.10
C ARG A 213 8.09 14.28 13.26
N GLU A 214 8.15 15.60 13.18
CA GLU A 214 7.61 16.52 14.22
C GLU A 214 6.10 16.34 14.42
N GLN A 215 5.37 16.00 13.35
CA GLN A 215 3.94 15.71 13.38
C GLN A 215 3.59 14.30 13.89
N GLY A 216 4.59 13.51 14.32
CA GLY A 216 4.37 12.16 14.85
C GLY A 216 4.01 11.10 13.80
N GLN A 217 4.39 11.33 12.53
CA GLN A 217 4.17 10.38 11.44
C GLN A 217 5.28 9.33 11.33
N VAL A 218 6.41 9.52 12.01
CA VAL A 218 7.48 8.51 12.11
C VAL A 218 7.20 7.61 13.31
N ARG A 219 7.15 6.30 13.08
CA ARG A 219 6.75 5.27 14.06
C ARG A 219 7.56 3.99 13.86
N GLU A 220 7.53 3.08 14.83
CA GLU A 220 8.09 1.72 14.68
C GLU A 220 7.12 0.86 13.85
N CYS A 221 7.13 1.05 12.52
CA CYS A 221 6.23 0.42 11.57
C CYS A 221 6.59 -1.05 11.28
N HIS A 222 6.14 -1.60 10.14
CA HIS A 222 6.48 -2.95 9.67
C HIS A 222 7.89 -3.00 9.04
N GLY A 223 8.24 -2.00 8.22
CA GLY A 223 9.55 -1.85 7.58
C GLY A 223 9.72 -2.64 6.28
N ASP A 224 8.95 -3.71 6.10
CA ASP A 224 8.96 -4.57 4.89
C ASP A 224 7.54 -4.97 4.41
N LEU A 225 6.61 -4.02 4.39
CA LEU A 225 5.19 -4.27 4.11
C LEU A 225 4.90 -4.47 2.60
N HIS A 226 5.49 -5.48 1.97
CA HIS A 226 5.19 -5.84 0.58
C HIS A 226 4.18 -7.00 0.49
N CYS A 227 3.67 -7.33 -0.71
CA CYS A 227 2.59 -8.31 -0.88
C CYS A 227 2.98 -9.74 -0.44
N GLY A 228 4.27 -10.04 -0.29
CA GLY A 228 4.75 -11.33 0.22
C GLY A 228 4.60 -11.47 1.73
N ASN A 229 4.42 -10.35 2.43
CA ASN A 229 4.40 -10.23 3.88
C ASN A 229 3.00 -9.82 4.39
N VAL A 230 1.96 -10.21 3.64
CA VAL A 230 0.55 -9.97 3.99
C VAL A 230 -0.23 -11.26 3.77
N LEU A 231 -0.86 -11.78 4.81
CA LEU A 231 -1.74 -12.94 4.78
C LEU A 231 -3.20 -12.47 4.65
N VAL A 232 -3.98 -13.14 3.80
CA VAL A 232 -5.41 -12.91 3.63
C VAL A 232 -6.18 -14.20 3.91
N GLU A 233 -6.72 -14.33 5.11
CA GLU A 233 -7.37 -15.56 5.61
C GLU A 233 -8.72 -15.18 6.23
N ASP A 234 -9.79 -15.91 5.88
CA ASP A 234 -11.16 -15.67 6.38
C ASP A 234 -11.67 -14.21 6.25
N GLY A 235 -11.23 -13.50 5.20
CA GLY A 235 -11.58 -12.10 4.96
C GLY A 235 -10.81 -11.09 5.84
N GLU A 236 -9.89 -11.57 6.67
CA GLU A 236 -8.96 -10.76 7.45
C GLU A 236 -7.64 -10.55 6.72
N VAL A 237 -7.06 -9.36 6.89
CA VAL A 237 -5.76 -8.99 6.34
C VAL A 237 -4.78 -8.83 7.50
N MET A 238 -3.69 -9.61 7.46
CA MET A 238 -2.68 -9.67 8.52
C MET A 238 -1.27 -9.48 7.93
N PRO A 239 -0.66 -8.30 8.09
CA PRO A 239 0.78 -8.15 7.89
C PRO A 239 1.57 -9.08 8.81
N PHE A 240 2.59 -9.74 8.27
CA PHE A 240 3.48 -10.65 9.00
C PHE A 240 4.92 -10.51 8.47
N ASP A 241 5.90 -10.99 9.24
CA ASP A 241 7.32 -10.94 8.90
C ASP A 241 7.91 -9.52 8.76
N GLY A 242 7.51 -8.60 9.64
CA GLY A 242 8.12 -7.28 9.76
C GLY A 242 9.54 -7.32 10.32
N ILE A 243 10.37 -6.33 9.93
CA ILE A 243 11.82 -6.31 10.17
C ILE A 243 12.14 -6.22 11.67
N GLU A 244 12.64 -7.32 12.25
CA GLU A 244 13.09 -7.40 13.63
C GLU A 244 14.54 -6.96 13.81
N PHE A 245 15.39 -7.16 12.80
CA PHE A 245 16.84 -7.06 12.96
C PHE A 245 17.41 -5.64 12.87
N SER A 246 16.66 -4.68 12.33
CA SER A 246 17.13 -3.31 12.17
C SER A 246 16.07 -2.29 12.53
N ALA A 247 16.28 -1.61 13.65
CA ALA A 247 15.41 -0.52 14.10
C ALA A 247 15.36 0.62 13.09
N SER A 248 16.46 0.92 12.38
CA SER A 248 16.49 1.98 11.36
C SER A 248 15.61 1.71 10.15
N LEU A 249 15.40 0.43 9.80
CA LEU A 249 14.58 0.05 8.66
C LEU A 249 13.08 -0.01 8.97
N ARG A 250 12.70 -0.16 10.24
CA ARG A 250 11.30 -0.16 10.70
C ARG A 250 10.85 1.13 11.36
N THR A 251 11.78 1.96 11.84
CA THR A 251 11.47 3.28 12.41
C THR A 251 11.39 4.29 11.28
N ILE A 252 10.23 4.32 10.62
CA ILE A 252 10.02 5.03 9.35
C ILE A 252 8.72 5.82 9.39
N ASP A 253 8.54 6.65 8.38
CA ASP A 253 7.26 7.31 8.14
C ASP A 253 6.16 6.29 7.84
N VAL A 254 4.97 6.44 8.43
CA VAL A 254 3.82 5.57 8.14
C VAL A 254 3.45 5.54 6.65
N ILE A 255 3.71 6.63 5.92
CA ILE A 255 3.44 6.65 4.48
C ILE A 255 4.51 5.91 3.68
N ASP A 256 5.74 5.78 4.19
CA ASP A 256 6.79 4.94 3.60
C ASP A 256 6.44 3.45 3.75
N ASP A 257 5.94 3.06 4.94
CA ASP A 257 5.48 1.68 5.17
C ASP A 257 4.32 1.31 4.22
N LEU A 258 3.32 2.19 4.10
CA LEU A 258 2.22 2.02 3.14
C LEU A 258 2.73 2.00 1.68
N ALA A 259 3.70 2.86 1.33
CA ALA A 259 4.25 2.92 -0.01
C ALA A 259 4.84 1.59 -0.46
N PHE A 260 5.39 0.80 0.47
CA PHE A 260 5.92 -0.52 0.15
C PHE A 260 4.84 -1.45 -0.42
N LEU A 261 3.65 -1.48 0.21
CA LEU A 261 2.50 -2.27 -0.24
C LEU A 261 1.97 -1.75 -1.58
N LEU A 262 1.74 -0.44 -1.66
CA LEU A 262 1.16 0.21 -2.83
C LEU A 262 2.03 0.03 -4.08
N MET A 263 3.35 0.16 -3.91
CA MET A 263 4.31 -0.03 -4.98
C MET A 263 4.27 -1.48 -5.49
N ASP A 264 4.25 -2.47 -4.59
CA ASP A 264 4.25 -3.87 -4.99
C ASP A 264 2.95 -4.24 -5.73
N LEU A 265 1.79 -3.74 -5.27
CA LEU A 265 0.53 -3.83 -6.00
C LEU A 265 0.63 -3.23 -7.42
N GLN A 266 1.26 -2.06 -7.57
CA GLN A 266 1.45 -1.42 -8.88
C GLN A 266 2.41 -2.21 -9.78
N ALA A 267 3.50 -2.74 -9.24
CA ALA A 267 4.48 -3.55 -9.96
C ALA A 267 3.87 -4.89 -10.44
N ARG A 268 2.94 -5.45 -9.65
CA ARG A 268 2.15 -6.65 -9.96
C ARG A 268 0.93 -6.39 -10.84
N ARG A 269 0.83 -5.19 -11.45
CA ARG A 269 -0.25 -4.81 -12.38
C ARG A 269 -1.64 -4.74 -11.76
N HIS A 270 -1.72 -4.40 -10.46
CA HIS A 270 -2.98 -4.12 -9.75
C HIS A 270 -3.12 -2.65 -9.32
N PRO A 271 -3.03 -1.67 -10.26
CA PRO A 271 -3.05 -0.25 -9.91
C PRO A 271 -4.38 0.22 -9.34
N THR A 272 -5.50 -0.39 -9.75
CA THR A 272 -6.84 -0.08 -9.20
C THR A 272 -6.93 -0.46 -7.72
N ILE A 273 -6.37 -1.60 -7.32
CA ILE A 273 -6.30 -2.01 -5.90
C ILE A 273 -5.40 -1.05 -5.13
N ALA A 274 -4.23 -0.72 -5.67
CA ALA A 274 -3.32 0.24 -5.06
C ALA A 274 -4.00 1.60 -4.82
N GLN A 275 -4.68 2.16 -5.83
CA GLN A 275 -5.32 3.48 -5.69
C GLN A 275 -6.56 3.46 -4.81
N SER A 276 -7.32 2.37 -4.84
CA SER A 276 -8.43 2.15 -3.91
C SER A 276 -7.93 2.07 -2.47
N CYS A 277 -6.84 1.33 -2.24
CA CYS A 277 -6.19 1.19 -0.94
C CYS A 277 -5.66 2.55 -0.44
N LEU A 278 -4.93 3.31 -1.27
CA LEU A 278 -4.44 4.64 -0.92
C LEU A 278 -5.59 5.60 -0.57
N SER A 279 -6.62 5.67 -1.42
CA SER A 279 -7.76 6.57 -1.19
C SER A 279 -8.46 6.23 0.12
N ARG A 280 -8.71 4.93 0.38
CA ARG A 280 -9.31 4.47 1.62
C ARG A 280 -8.43 4.71 2.84
N TYR A 281 -7.12 4.54 2.73
CA TYR A 281 -6.18 4.84 3.81
C TYR A 281 -6.22 6.32 4.18
N LEU A 282 -6.25 7.23 3.20
CA LEU A 282 -6.38 8.67 3.42
C LEU A 282 -7.73 9.04 4.04
N GLU A 283 -8.82 8.40 3.61
CA GLU A 283 -10.13 8.57 4.24
C GLU A 283 -10.10 8.21 5.73
N LEU A 284 -9.41 7.13 6.11
CA LEU A 284 -9.36 6.63 7.48
C LEU A 284 -8.40 7.42 8.38
N THR A 285 -7.28 7.87 7.84
CA THR A 285 -6.19 8.50 8.62
C THR A 285 -6.20 10.02 8.55
N GLY A 286 -6.75 10.61 7.48
CA GLY A 286 -6.63 12.03 7.18
C GLY A 286 -5.22 12.48 6.77
N ASP A 287 -4.28 11.56 6.54
CA ASP A 287 -2.87 11.87 6.25
C ASP A 287 -2.62 12.28 4.78
N PHE A 288 -3.31 13.34 4.34
CA PHE A 288 -3.07 13.94 3.02
C PHE A 288 -1.67 14.54 2.90
N GLY A 289 -1.03 14.91 4.01
CA GLY A 289 0.36 15.35 4.03
C GLY A 289 1.34 14.27 3.55
N GLY A 290 1.00 12.99 3.71
CA GLY A 290 1.80 11.85 3.25
C GLY A 290 1.91 11.76 1.73
N LEU A 291 0.97 12.37 0.98
CA LEU A 291 1.02 12.39 -0.48
C LEU A 291 2.24 13.13 -1.03
N VAL A 292 2.75 14.13 -0.31
CA VAL A 292 3.88 14.97 -0.75
C VAL A 292 5.14 14.13 -0.99
N PRO A 293 5.58 13.26 -0.06
CA PRO A 293 6.72 12.37 -0.29
C PRO A 293 6.36 11.03 -0.98
N LEU A 294 5.09 10.70 -1.18
CA LEU A 294 4.68 9.34 -1.57
C LEU A 294 5.32 8.85 -2.88
N HIS A 295 5.42 9.68 -3.93
CA HIS A 295 6.09 9.26 -5.18
C HIS A 295 7.57 8.89 -4.95
N PHE A 296 8.25 9.62 -4.05
CA PHE A 296 9.63 9.29 -3.66
C PHE A 296 9.69 7.93 -2.95
N TYR A 297 8.81 7.68 -1.97
CA TYR A 297 8.80 6.39 -1.26
C TYR A 297 8.42 5.22 -2.17
N LEU A 298 7.44 5.38 -3.07
CA LEU A 298 7.09 4.37 -4.07
C LEU A 298 8.30 4.02 -4.96
N ALA A 299 9.05 5.03 -5.42
CA ALA A 299 10.26 4.79 -6.22
C ALA A 299 11.41 4.18 -5.42
N TYR A 300 11.60 4.61 -4.18
CA TYR A 300 12.61 4.09 -3.27
C TYR A 300 12.35 2.61 -2.95
N ARG A 301 11.14 2.25 -2.54
CA ARG A 301 10.77 0.86 -2.22
C ARG A 301 10.80 -0.05 -3.45
N ALA A 302 10.47 0.48 -4.64
CA ALA A 302 10.67 -0.24 -5.90
C ALA A 302 12.16 -0.55 -6.17
N GLN A 303 13.06 0.41 -5.92
CA GLN A 303 14.50 0.19 -6.05
C GLN A 303 15.01 -0.85 -5.04
N VAL A 304 14.50 -0.83 -3.80
CA VAL A 304 14.79 -1.88 -2.80
C VAL A 304 14.37 -3.26 -3.32
N ARG A 305 13.15 -3.43 -3.84
CA ARG A 305 12.72 -4.72 -4.40
C ARG A 305 13.56 -5.14 -5.58
N ALA A 306 13.83 -4.24 -6.53
CA ALA A 306 14.70 -4.55 -7.67
C ALA A 306 16.07 -5.06 -7.22
N MET A 307 16.67 -4.42 -6.22
CA MET A 307 17.95 -4.84 -5.63
C MET A 307 17.87 -6.25 -5.04
N VAL A 308 16.82 -6.55 -4.27
CA VAL A 308 16.60 -7.87 -3.67
C VAL A 308 16.43 -8.95 -4.75
N GLU A 309 15.60 -8.72 -5.77
CA GLU A 309 15.40 -9.67 -6.87
C GLU A 309 16.71 -9.98 -7.62
N ILE A 310 17.57 -8.98 -7.83
CA ILE A 310 18.88 -9.20 -8.45
C ILE A 310 19.79 -10.02 -7.54
N MET A 311 19.84 -9.68 -6.25
CA MET A 311 20.70 -10.37 -5.28
C MET A 311 20.33 -11.83 -5.09
N GLN A 312 19.05 -12.18 -5.21
CA GLN A 312 18.58 -13.57 -5.11
C GLN A 312 19.08 -14.44 -6.27
N VAL A 313 19.15 -13.89 -7.49
CA VAL A 313 19.60 -14.63 -8.68
C VAL A 313 21.11 -14.56 -8.87
N ALA A 314 21.70 -13.39 -8.65
CA ALA A 314 23.11 -13.12 -8.88
C ALA A 314 23.66 -12.17 -7.79
N PRO A 315 24.10 -12.71 -6.64
CA PRO A 315 24.61 -11.91 -5.51
C PRO A 315 25.77 -10.97 -5.88
N GLY A 316 26.56 -11.35 -6.90
CA GLY A 316 27.69 -10.58 -7.44
C GLY A 316 27.36 -9.66 -8.61
N GLY A 317 26.09 -9.56 -9.02
CA GLY A 317 25.64 -8.77 -10.18
C GLY A 317 25.43 -9.59 -11.45
N THR A 318 24.70 -9.02 -12.41
CA THR A 318 24.31 -9.68 -13.66
C THR A 318 24.23 -8.68 -14.82
N ALA A 319 24.55 -9.16 -16.03
CA ALA A 319 24.35 -8.40 -17.26
C ALA A 319 22.86 -8.36 -17.65
N GLU A 320 22.16 -9.48 -17.46
CA GLU A 320 20.73 -9.59 -17.73
C GLU A 320 19.97 -9.53 -16.40
N LEU A 321 19.21 -8.46 -16.21
CA LEU A 321 18.41 -8.28 -15.00
C LEU A 321 17.21 -9.24 -15.03
N PRO A 322 16.87 -9.89 -13.91
CA PRO A 322 15.66 -10.71 -13.83
C PRO A 322 14.42 -9.88 -14.18
N ASP A 323 13.43 -10.51 -14.84
CA ASP A 323 12.17 -9.84 -15.19
C ASP A 323 11.48 -9.19 -13.98
N ALA A 324 11.59 -9.83 -12.80
CA ALA A 324 11.09 -9.27 -11.55
C ALA A 324 11.76 -7.94 -11.19
N ALA A 325 13.08 -7.86 -11.29
CA ALA A 325 13.82 -6.63 -11.05
C ALA A 325 13.43 -5.53 -12.06
N LEU A 326 13.31 -5.87 -13.34
CA LEU A 326 12.90 -4.93 -14.39
C LEU A 326 11.50 -4.37 -14.14
N ARG A 327 10.54 -5.20 -13.68
CA ARG A 327 9.19 -4.72 -13.31
C ARG A 327 9.23 -3.66 -12.21
N TYR A 328 10.05 -3.86 -11.18
CA TYR A 328 10.18 -2.88 -10.11
C TYR A 328 10.92 -1.61 -10.57
N LEU A 329 11.97 -1.72 -11.39
CA LEU A 329 12.65 -0.55 -11.95
C LEU A 329 11.73 0.28 -12.87
N ASP A 330 10.87 -0.36 -13.66
CA ASP A 330 9.83 0.34 -14.42
C ASP A 330 8.80 1.02 -13.50
N CYS A 331 8.41 0.36 -12.41
CA CYS A 331 7.55 0.97 -11.39
C CYS A 331 8.20 2.24 -10.82
N ALA A 332 9.47 2.19 -10.43
CA ALA A 332 10.22 3.36 -9.95
C ALA A 332 10.27 4.48 -11.00
N ARG A 333 10.56 4.11 -12.26
CA ARG A 333 10.62 5.06 -13.39
C ARG A 333 9.30 5.79 -13.62
N ARG A 334 8.17 5.10 -13.45
CA ARG A 334 6.84 5.73 -13.57
C ARG A 334 6.59 6.79 -12.51
N GLN A 335 7.09 6.60 -11.27
CA GLN A 335 6.97 7.61 -10.21
C GLN A 335 7.83 8.85 -10.46
N ALA A 336 8.93 8.69 -11.21
CA ALA A 336 9.81 9.80 -11.58
C ALA A 336 9.29 10.67 -12.74
N LEU A 337 8.15 10.32 -13.33
CA LEU A 337 7.52 11.13 -14.37
C LEU A 337 6.89 12.40 -13.78
N PRO A 338 6.80 13.51 -14.54
CA PRO A 338 6.15 14.72 -14.07
C PRO A 338 4.72 14.48 -13.59
N SER A 339 4.37 15.14 -12.49
CA SER A 339 3.04 15.09 -11.88
C SER A 339 1.92 15.42 -12.86
N ARG A 340 0.88 14.59 -12.90
CA ARG A 340 -0.34 14.79 -13.69
C ARG A 340 -1.45 15.44 -12.86
N ARG A 341 -1.12 16.58 -12.24
CA ARG A 341 -2.06 17.33 -11.39
C ARG A 341 -3.30 17.71 -12.19
N ALA A 342 -4.47 17.32 -11.73
CA ALA A 342 -5.74 17.66 -12.34
C ALA A 342 -6.88 17.44 -11.35
N ILE A 343 -7.99 18.10 -11.60
CA ILE A 343 -9.26 17.85 -10.91
C ILE A 343 -10.21 17.20 -11.90
N VAL A 344 -10.72 16.03 -11.53
CA VAL A 344 -11.74 15.32 -12.31
C VAL A 344 -13.00 15.22 -11.46
N LEU A 345 -14.09 15.80 -11.92
CA LEU A 345 -15.39 15.69 -11.29
C LEU A 345 -16.15 14.54 -11.94
N THR A 346 -16.82 13.75 -11.12
CA THR A 346 -17.88 12.89 -11.61
C THR A 346 -19.16 13.70 -11.77
N HIS A 347 -20.00 13.38 -12.74
CA HIS A 347 -21.34 13.95 -12.88
C HIS A 347 -22.33 12.85 -13.21
N GLY A 348 -23.51 12.91 -12.60
CA GLY A 348 -24.60 12.01 -12.93
C GLY A 348 -25.41 11.57 -11.72
N PHE A 349 -26.55 10.95 -11.99
CA PHE A 349 -27.55 10.57 -10.99
C PHE A 349 -27.13 9.38 -10.14
N SER A 350 -27.76 9.23 -8.97
CA SER A 350 -27.68 7.97 -8.20
C SER A 350 -28.13 6.78 -9.06
N GLY A 351 -27.53 5.61 -8.84
CA GLY A 351 -27.84 4.42 -9.63
C GLY A 351 -27.05 4.25 -10.94
N VAL A 352 -26.40 5.30 -11.47
CA VAL A 352 -25.72 5.23 -12.78
C VAL A 352 -24.42 4.40 -12.78
N GLY A 353 -23.85 4.10 -11.61
CA GLY A 353 -22.63 3.29 -11.49
C GLY A 353 -21.35 4.10 -11.31
N LYS A 354 -21.44 5.41 -11.03
CA LYS A 354 -20.28 6.32 -10.85
C LYS A 354 -19.22 5.78 -9.90
N SER A 355 -19.63 5.18 -8.79
CA SER A 355 -18.68 4.74 -7.76
C SER A 355 -17.75 3.62 -8.23
N GLU A 356 -18.26 2.72 -9.07
CA GLU A 356 -17.46 1.64 -9.67
C GLU A 356 -16.62 2.19 -10.84
N LEU A 357 -17.23 3.02 -11.69
CA LEU A 357 -16.56 3.62 -12.85
C LEU A 357 -15.43 4.58 -12.43
N SER A 358 -15.66 5.43 -11.44
CA SER A 358 -14.64 6.34 -10.90
C SER A 358 -13.48 5.60 -10.23
N LEU A 359 -13.73 4.43 -9.61
CA LEU A 359 -12.68 3.60 -9.05
C LEU A 359 -11.73 3.09 -10.14
N ARG A 360 -12.28 2.57 -11.24
CA ARG A 360 -11.49 2.12 -12.40
C ARG A 360 -10.71 3.27 -13.02
N LEU A 361 -11.36 4.43 -13.17
CA LEU A 361 -10.70 5.64 -13.65
C LEU A 361 -9.49 6.01 -12.77
N CYS A 362 -9.64 6.01 -11.45
CA CYS A 362 -8.54 6.28 -10.51
C CYS A 362 -7.34 5.36 -10.74
N GLY A 363 -7.58 4.06 -10.97
CA GLY A 363 -6.52 3.09 -11.29
C GLY A 363 -5.74 3.45 -12.56
N HIS A 364 -6.40 3.97 -13.59
CA HIS A 364 -5.76 4.33 -14.85
C HIS A 364 -4.97 5.63 -14.81
N ILE A 365 -5.52 6.67 -14.18
CA ILE A 365 -4.89 8.00 -14.14
C ILE A 365 -4.02 8.20 -12.90
N GLY A 366 -4.00 7.22 -12.00
CA GLY A 366 -3.28 7.27 -10.74
C GLY A 366 -3.83 8.30 -9.75
N ALA A 367 -5.15 8.51 -9.75
CA ALA A 367 -5.78 9.55 -8.94
C ALA A 367 -6.20 9.06 -7.55
N VAL A 368 -6.11 9.97 -6.59
CA VAL A 368 -6.79 9.81 -5.29
C VAL A 368 -8.27 10.09 -5.47
N ARG A 369 -9.12 9.22 -4.94
CA ARG A 369 -10.57 9.39 -4.96
C ARG A 369 -11.03 10.04 -3.66
N LEU A 370 -11.79 11.13 -3.78
CA LEU A 370 -12.48 11.76 -2.65
C LEU A 370 -13.98 11.54 -2.81
N ARG A 371 -14.64 10.98 -1.80
CA ARG A 371 -16.06 10.60 -1.92
C ARG A 371 -16.95 11.45 -1.02
N ALA A 372 -18.01 12.00 -1.60
CA ALA A 372 -18.93 12.85 -0.85
C ALA A 372 -19.73 12.11 0.23
N ASP A 373 -20.03 10.82 0.03
CA ASP A 373 -20.71 9.99 1.03
C ASP A 373 -19.84 9.75 2.26
N VAL A 374 -18.56 9.43 2.08
CA VAL A 374 -17.58 9.26 3.17
C VAL A 374 -17.39 10.55 3.95
N VAL A 375 -17.14 11.67 3.26
CA VAL A 375 -16.98 12.97 3.92
C VAL A 375 -18.24 13.37 4.71
N ARG A 376 -19.42 13.12 4.15
CA ARG A 376 -20.69 13.38 4.84
C ARG A 376 -20.85 12.52 6.08
N ALA A 377 -20.54 11.22 5.99
CA ALA A 377 -20.60 10.30 7.11
C ALA A 377 -19.63 10.67 8.24
N GLN A 378 -18.41 11.12 7.89
CA GLN A 378 -17.42 11.58 8.86
C GLN A 378 -17.85 12.86 9.58
N ARG A 379 -18.45 13.82 8.87
CA ARG A 379 -18.83 15.12 9.44
C ARG A 379 -20.14 15.08 10.23
N PHE A 380 -21.10 14.26 9.80
CA PHE A 380 -22.46 14.29 10.35
C PHE A 380 -22.93 12.94 10.92
N GLY A 381 -22.03 11.95 11.01
CA GLY A 381 -22.27 10.62 11.55
C GLY A 381 -22.78 9.59 10.53
N SER A 382 -22.63 8.30 10.84
CA SER A 382 -22.93 7.14 9.98
C SER A 382 -24.30 6.50 10.20
N GLY A 383 -25.17 7.09 11.03
CA GLY A 383 -26.47 6.49 11.36
C GLY A 383 -27.33 6.21 10.13
N THR A 384 -27.86 4.98 10.05
CA THR A 384 -28.71 4.41 8.97
C THR A 384 -30.12 5.00 8.89
N GLY A 385 -30.43 5.99 9.74
CA GLY A 385 -31.65 6.78 9.63
C GLY A 385 -31.37 8.05 8.81
N ARG A 386 -32.31 8.41 7.92
CA ARG A 386 -32.43 9.78 7.39
C ARG A 386 -32.47 10.75 8.58
N SER A 387 -31.33 11.24 9.03
CA SER A 387 -31.31 12.45 9.83
C SER A 387 -31.42 13.59 8.82
N PRO A 388 -32.58 14.29 8.76
CA PRO A 388 -32.83 15.34 7.76
C PRO A 388 -31.76 16.44 7.76
N ASP A 389 -30.97 16.55 8.83
CA ASP A 389 -29.87 17.51 8.94
C ASP A 389 -28.68 17.22 8.01
N LYS A 390 -28.37 15.94 7.70
CA LYS A 390 -27.16 15.58 6.90
C LYS A 390 -27.24 15.97 5.42
N TYR A 391 -28.45 16.09 4.90
CA TYR A 391 -28.73 16.49 3.50
C TYR A 391 -29.36 17.88 3.40
N SER A 392 -29.37 18.63 4.51
CA SER A 392 -29.72 20.05 4.47
C SER A 392 -28.82 20.80 3.47
N ALA A 393 -29.29 21.94 2.97
CA ALA A 393 -28.50 22.77 2.07
C ALA A 393 -27.15 23.16 2.70
N GLY A 394 -27.14 23.46 4.01
CA GLY A 394 -25.93 23.76 4.78
C GLY A 394 -24.98 22.57 4.91
N ALA A 395 -25.48 21.39 5.27
CA ALA A 395 -24.64 20.19 5.39
C ALA A 395 -24.08 19.74 4.04
N THR A 396 -24.87 19.86 2.97
CA THR A 396 -24.40 19.64 1.60
C THR A 396 -23.30 20.63 1.27
N ASP A 397 -23.48 21.91 1.56
CA ASP A 397 -22.48 22.92 1.26
C ASP A 397 -21.14 22.66 1.96
N ALA A 398 -21.19 22.36 3.26
CA ALA A 398 -20.03 22.03 4.08
C ALA A 398 -19.33 20.74 3.61
N THR A 399 -20.07 19.76 3.08
CA THR A 399 -19.49 18.56 2.46
C THR A 399 -18.65 18.93 1.23
N TYR A 400 -19.21 19.74 0.33
CA TYR A 400 -18.51 20.15 -0.89
C TYR A 400 -17.35 21.11 -0.61
N GLU A 401 -17.42 21.91 0.45
CA GLU A 401 -16.30 22.73 0.92
C GLU A 401 -15.15 21.84 1.41
N CYS A 402 -15.44 20.85 2.25
CA CYS A 402 -14.45 19.87 2.70
C CYS A 402 -13.79 19.12 1.53
N LEU A 403 -14.58 18.70 0.54
CA LEU A 403 -14.05 18.03 -0.65
C LEU A 403 -13.13 18.96 -1.45
N ALA A 404 -13.42 20.26 -1.52
CA ALA A 404 -12.57 21.23 -2.18
C ALA A 404 -11.25 21.43 -1.42
N ASP A 405 -11.28 21.47 -0.09
CA ASP A 405 -10.08 21.57 0.75
C ASP A 405 -9.18 20.33 0.61
N GLN A 406 -9.78 19.13 0.65
CA GLN A 406 -9.06 17.87 0.43
C GLN A 406 -8.51 17.78 -1.00
N ALA A 407 -9.29 18.19 -2.01
CA ALA A 407 -8.82 18.24 -3.40
C ALA A 407 -7.64 19.18 -3.57
N ALA A 408 -7.63 20.33 -2.89
CA ALA A 408 -6.51 21.26 -2.89
C ALA A 408 -5.23 20.63 -2.31
N GLN A 409 -5.35 19.85 -1.23
CA GLN A 409 -4.22 19.14 -0.62
C GLN A 409 -3.66 18.06 -1.56
N VAL A 410 -4.54 17.24 -2.17
CA VAL A 410 -4.14 16.18 -3.12
C VAL A 410 -3.42 16.78 -4.33
N VAL A 411 -4.01 17.81 -4.95
CA VAL A 411 -3.44 18.47 -6.13
C VAL A 411 -2.14 19.21 -5.77
N GLY A 412 -2.10 19.87 -4.62
CA GLY A 412 -0.91 20.54 -4.08
C GLY A 412 0.25 19.57 -3.84
N ALA A 413 -0.06 18.32 -3.44
CA ALA A 413 0.91 17.25 -3.29
C ALA A 413 1.39 16.61 -4.61
N GLY A 414 0.86 17.05 -5.76
CA GLY A 414 1.29 16.55 -7.07
C GLY A 414 0.43 15.44 -7.67
N TRP A 415 -0.70 15.11 -7.06
CA TRP A 415 -1.56 14.00 -7.49
C TRP A 415 -2.79 14.49 -8.26
N PRO A 416 -3.28 13.74 -9.28
CA PRO A 416 -4.63 13.96 -9.79
C PRO A 416 -5.66 13.55 -8.73
N VAL A 417 -6.79 14.24 -8.72
CA VAL A 417 -7.91 13.94 -7.82
C VAL A 417 -9.17 13.66 -8.62
N VAL A 418 -9.87 12.59 -8.25
CA VAL A 418 -11.24 12.34 -8.70
C VAL A 418 -12.18 12.67 -7.54
N VAL A 419 -13.06 13.64 -7.73
CA VAL A 419 -14.09 13.99 -6.75
C VAL A 419 -15.38 13.24 -7.12
N ASP A 420 -15.67 12.19 -6.37
CA ASP A 420 -16.85 11.34 -6.55
C ASP A 420 -18.04 11.90 -5.77
N ALA A 421 -18.90 12.62 -6.51
CA ALA A 421 -20.15 13.18 -6.04
C ALA A 421 -21.13 13.27 -7.22
N THR A 422 -22.36 13.76 -6.99
CA THR A 422 -23.35 13.82 -8.08
C THR A 422 -23.17 15.04 -8.99
N PHE A 423 -22.67 16.15 -8.44
CA PHE A 423 -22.38 17.42 -9.13
C PHE A 423 -23.53 17.98 -9.99
N LEU A 424 -24.77 17.74 -9.56
CA LEU A 424 -25.98 18.15 -10.28
C LEU A 424 -26.25 19.67 -10.20
N LYS A 425 -25.59 20.40 -9.29
CA LYS A 425 -25.80 21.82 -9.05
C LYS A 425 -24.67 22.67 -9.60
N ARG A 426 -25.01 23.76 -10.30
CA ARG A 426 -24.02 24.66 -10.91
C ARG A 426 -23.07 25.26 -9.87
N ARG A 427 -23.58 25.66 -8.71
CA ARG A 427 -22.75 26.20 -7.61
C ARG A 427 -21.67 25.21 -7.14
N GLN A 428 -21.97 23.91 -7.14
CA GLN A 428 -21.01 22.88 -6.77
C GLN A 428 -19.92 22.74 -7.82
N ARG A 429 -20.27 22.72 -9.11
CA ARG A 429 -19.28 22.64 -10.21
C ARG A 429 -18.42 23.90 -10.29
N ALA A 430 -19.02 25.08 -10.16
CA ALA A 430 -18.33 26.38 -10.15
C ALA A 430 -17.28 26.49 -9.03
N ARG A 431 -17.53 25.89 -7.85
CA ARG A 431 -16.54 25.83 -6.76
C ARG A 431 -15.25 25.13 -7.19
N PHE A 432 -15.35 24.02 -7.90
CA PHE A 432 -14.17 23.27 -8.36
C PHE A 432 -13.54 23.88 -9.61
N ALA A 433 -14.33 24.58 -10.45
CA ALA A 433 -13.79 25.44 -11.51
C ALA A 433 -12.89 26.55 -10.94
N ALA A 434 -13.37 27.31 -9.95
CA ALA A 434 -12.57 28.33 -9.27
C ALA A 434 -11.34 27.74 -8.56
N LEU A 435 -11.46 26.53 -8.01
CA LEU A 435 -10.32 25.81 -7.42
C LEU A 435 -9.27 25.44 -8.48
N ALA A 436 -9.70 24.88 -9.62
CA ALA A 436 -8.81 24.48 -10.70
C ALA A 436 -8.08 25.69 -11.30
N GLU A 437 -8.76 26.82 -11.50
CA GLU A 437 -8.17 28.09 -11.93
C GLU A 437 -7.13 28.59 -10.93
N ARG A 438 -7.47 28.64 -9.63
CA ARG A 438 -6.56 29.09 -8.57
C ARG A 438 -5.29 28.24 -8.48
N LEU A 439 -5.40 26.93 -8.72
CA LEU A 439 -4.28 25.99 -8.69
C LEU A 439 -3.57 25.88 -10.05
N ALA A 440 -4.07 26.54 -11.10
CA ALA A 440 -3.60 26.44 -12.47
C ALA A 440 -3.51 24.99 -12.98
N VAL A 441 -4.54 24.18 -12.74
CA VAL A 441 -4.61 22.77 -13.15
C VAL A 441 -5.79 22.51 -14.09
N PRO A 442 -5.70 21.49 -14.97
CA PRO A 442 -6.83 21.07 -15.78
C PRO A 442 -8.02 20.61 -14.93
N LEU A 443 -9.22 20.93 -15.40
CA LEU A 443 -10.50 20.44 -14.90
C LEU A 443 -11.18 19.59 -15.97
N ALA A 444 -11.72 18.44 -15.59
CA ALA A 444 -12.61 17.64 -16.44
C ALA A 444 -13.85 17.21 -15.65
N ILE A 445 -14.96 17.04 -16.36
CA ILE A 445 -16.22 16.56 -15.80
C ILE A 445 -16.63 15.32 -16.59
N ILE A 446 -16.63 14.17 -15.94
CA ILE A 446 -17.12 12.92 -16.54
C ILE A 446 -18.63 12.85 -16.35
N ASP A 447 -19.38 13.02 -17.42
CA ASP A 447 -20.84 12.95 -17.41
C ASP A 447 -21.30 11.51 -17.64
N PHE A 448 -21.64 10.81 -16.57
CA PHE A 448 -22.14 9.45 -16.62
C PHE A 448 -23.62 9.44 -17.03
N GLN A 449 -23.89 8.88 -18.21
CA GLN A 449 -25.21 8.85 -18.82
C GLN A 449 -25.77 7.42 -18.83
N ALA A 450 -27.03 7.29 -18.43
CA ALA A 450 -27.80 6.07 -18.62
C ALA A 450 -29.31 6.41 -18.68
N PRO A 451 -30.13 5.60 -19.35
CA PRO A 451 -31.59 5.78 -19.33
C PRO A 451 -32.13 5.74 -17.90
N GLU A 452 -33.07 6.63 -17.57
CA GLU A 452 -33.66 6.70 -16.23
C GLU A 452 -34.25 5.35 -15.78
N ALA A 453 -34.89 4.61 -16.68
CA ALA A 453 -35.41 3.27 -16.40
C ALA A 453 -34.32 2.32 -15.86
N LEU A 454 -33.11 2.38 -16.41
CA LEU A 454 -31.97 1.59 -15.96
C LEU A 454 -31.46 2.05 -14.58
N LEU A 455 -31.49 3.36 -14.30
CA LEU A 455 -31.15 3.90 -12.98
C LEU A 455 -32.09 3.34 -11.91
N ARG A 456 -33.41 3.40 -12.18
CA ARG A 456 -34.45 2.91 -11.28
C ARG A 456 -34.32 1.41 -11.04
N GLU A 457 -34.08 0.63 -12.10
CA GLU A 457 -33.84 -0.82 -11.99
C GLU A 457 -32.63 -1.12 -11.11
N ARG A 458 -31.50 -0.44 -11.34
CA ARG A 458 -30.26 -0.62 -10.57
C ARG A 458 -30.44 -0.26 -9.09
N ILE A 459 -31.17 0.81 -8.78
CA ILE A 459 -31.48 1.20 -7.39
C ILE A 459 -32.35 0.13 -6.71
N ALA A 460 -33.41 -0.34 -7.38
CA ALA A 460 -34.29 -1.38 -6.86
C ALA A 460 -33.54 -2.70 -6.60
N ARG A 461 -32.67 -3.11 -7.54
CA ARG A 461 -31.86 -4.33 -7.41
C ARG A 461 -30.91 -4.26 -6.19
N ARG A 462 -30.30 -3.10 -5.94
CA ARG A 462 -29.41 -2.89 -4.78
C ARG A 462 -30.13 -2.97 -3.45
N ALA A 463 -31.33 -2.37 -3.37
CA ALA A 463 -32.16 -2.42 -2.17
C ALA A 463 -32.49 -3.87 -1.75
N ASN A 464 -32.61 -4.78 -2.72
CA ASN A 464 -32.90 -6.19 -2.49
C ASN A 464 -31.67 -7.05 -2.10
N ILE A 465 -30.46 -6.63 -2.48
CA ILE A 465 -29.22 -7.40 -2.23
C ILE A 465 -28.69 -7.14 -0.81
N GLY A 466 -28.94 -5.96 -0.23
CA GLY A 466 -28.43 -5.57 1.09
C GLY A 466 -26.90 -5.35 1.11
N GLY A 467 -26.42 -4.45 1.97
CA GLY A 467 -24.98 -4.28 2.21
C GLY A 467 -24.23 -3.20 1.42
N ASP A 468 -24.92 -2.29 0.71
CA ASP A 468 -24.31 -1.11 0.08
C ASP A 468 -24.47 0.14 0.99
N PRO A 469 -23.40 0.90 1.29
CA PRO A 469 -23.47 2.17 2.03
C PRO A 469 -24.19 3.31 1.29
N SER A 470 -24.60 3.14 0.02
CA SER A 470 -25.33 4.17 -0.73
C SER A 470 -26.76 4.38 -0.19
N GLU A 471 -27.01 5.54 0.43
CA GLU A 471 -28.32 5.93 0.99
C GLU A 471 -29.37 6.33 -0.09
N ALA A 472 -29.13 6.05 -1.37
CA ALA A 472 -29.97 6.53 -2.47
C ALA A 472 -31.12 5.56 -2.80
N ASP A 473 -32.35 5.97 -2.45
CA ASP A 473 -33.59 5.30 -2.85
C ASP A 473 -34.22 5.96 -4.11
N GLN A 474 -35.39 5.47 -4.52
CA GLN A 474 -36.13 6.04 -5.66
C GLN A 474 -36.51 7.51 -5.44
N GLN A 475 -36.84 7.91 -4.20
CA GLN A 475 -37.21 9.29 -3.88
C GLN A 475 -36.00 10.24 -4.01
N VAL A 476 -34.80 9.77 -3.63
CA VAL A 476 -33.55 10.50 -3.83
C VAL A 476 -33.29 10.72 -5.32
N LEU A 477 -33.52 9.70 -6.16
CA LEU A 477 -33.40 9.87 -7.61
C LEU A 477 -34.41 10.90 -8.15
N ASP A 478 -35.67 10.85 -7.73
CA ASP A 478 -36.70 11.80 -8.16
C ASP A 478 -36.32 13.26 -7.81
N LEU A 479 -35.86 13.47 -6.58
CA LEU A 479 -35.38 14.79 -6.12
C LEU A 479 -34.15 15.26 -6.90
N GLN A 480 -33.23 14.33 -7.24
CA GLN A 480 -32.06 14.65 -8.04
C GLN A 480 -32.43 15.04 -9.47
N VAL A 481 -33.35 14.31 -10.10
CA VAL A 481 -33.84 14.60 -11.46
C VAL A 481 -34.54 15.95 -11.50
N ALA A 482 -35.47 16.20 -10.57
CA ALA A 482 -36.20 17.47 -10.48
C ALA A 482 -35.28 18.65 -10.14
N GLY A 483 -34.21 18.40 -9.37
CA GLY A 483 -33.27 19.42 -8.92
C GLY A 483 -32.02 19.60 -9.81
N ALA A 484 -31.84 18.82 -10.87
CA ALA A 484 -30.62 18.93 -11.69
C ALA A 484 -30.58 20.24 -12.47
N GLU A 485 -29.44 20.91 -12.45
CA GLU A 485 -29.20 22.15 -13.19
C GLU A 485 -28.35 21.86 -14.43
N PRO A 486 -28.74 22.38 -15.61
CA PRO A 486 -28.01 22.13 -16.85
C PRO A 486 -26.58 22.63 -16.77
N PHE A 487 -25.73 22.12 -17.67
CA PHE A 487 -24.39 22.66 -17.86
C PHE A 487 -24.45 24.10 -18.38
N ALA A 488 -23.56 24.94 -17.86
CA ALA A 488 -23.37 26.31 -18.28
C ALA A 488 -22.62 26.39 -19.61
N LEU A 489 -22.67 27.54 -20.28
CA LEU A 489 -22.09 27.75 -21.62
C LEU A 489 -20.55 27.65 -21.66
N ASP A 490 -19.89 27.82 -20.52
CA ASP A 490 -18.45 27.72 -20.30
C ASP A 490 -17.97 26.30 -19.93
N GLU A 491 -18.90 25.40 -19.56
CA GLU A 491 -18.60 24.01 -19.20
C GLU A 491 -18.40 23.02 -20.39
N PRO A 492 -18.86 23.24 -21.65
CA PRO A 492 -18.80 22.21 -22.70
C PRO A 492 -17.38 21.75 -23.07
N GLY A 493 -16.38 22.62 -22.92
CA GLY A 493 -14.97 22.26 -23.14
C GLY A 493 -14.36 21.34 -22.07
N LEU A 494 -15.09 21.11 -20.97
CA LEU A 494 -14.67 20.29 -19.82
C LEU A 494 -15.41 18.94 -19.78
N LEU A 495 -16.49 18.77 -20.53
CA LEU A 495 -17.38 17.62 -20.46
C LEU A 495 -16.85 16.42 -21.25
N ILE A 496 -16.87 15.25 -20.60
CA ILE A 496 -16.53 13.96 -21.19
C ILE A 496 -17.73 13.03 -20.99
N PRO A 497 -18.58 12.83 -22.00
CA PRO A 497 -19.73 11.95 -21.87
C PRO A 497 -19.28 10.49 -21.77
N TYR A 498 -19.84 9.76 -20.81
CA TYR A 498 -19.59 8.34 -20.62
C TYR A 498 -20.92 7.58 -20.56
N ASP A 499 -21.14 6.69 -21.52
CA ASP A 499 -22.29 5.80 -21.55
C ASP A 499 -22.13 4.66 -20.52
N ALA A 500 -22.78 4.84 -19.37
CA ALA A 500 -22.74 3.93 -18.23
C ALA A 500 -23.70 2.73 -18.37
N SER A 501 -24.36 2.58 -19.52
CA SER A 501 -25.08 1.35 -19.89
C SER A 501 -24.15 0.25 -20.40
N ARG A 502 -22.93 0.63 -20.83
CA ARG A 502 -21.90 -0.31 -21.32
C ARG A 502 -21.42 -1.25 -20.21
N SER A 503 -20.87 -2.39 -20.63
CA SER A 503 -20.19 -3.31 -19.73
C SER A 503 -19.07 -2.61 -18.97
N LEU A 504 -18.93 -2.91 -17.67
CA LEU A 504 -17.84 -2.39 -16.85
C LEU A 504 -16.45 -2.75 -17.39
N ALA A 505 -16.33 -3.86 -18.15
CA ALA A 505 -15.09 -4.23 -18.82
C ALA A 505 -14.60 -3.16 -19.82
N VAL A 506 -15.52 -2.33 -20.36
CA VAL A 506 -15.14 -1.22 -21.24
C VAL A 506 -14.38 -0.14 -20.47
N ALA A 507 -14.70 0.06 -19.18
CA ALA A 507 -14.01 1.04 -18.34
C ALA A 507 -12.55 0.68 -18.02
N ASP A 508 -12.14 -0.57 -18.27
CA ASP A 508 -10.77 -1.06 -18.06
C ASP A 508 -9.80 -0.63 -19.18
N ALA A 509 -10.33 -0.09 -20.28
CA ALA A 509 -9.52 0.51 -21.32
C ALA A 509 -9.40 2.02 -21.07
N ILE A 510 -8.17 2.56 -20.99
CA ILE A 510 -7.95 4.01 -20.84
C ILE A 510 -8.63 4.81 -21.97
N ASP A 511 -8.74 4.22 -23.18
CA ASP A 511 -9.39 4.85 -24.32
C ASP A 511 -10.90 5.02 -24.16
N ALA A 512 -11.53 4.30 -23.23
CA ALA A 512 -12.93 4.53 -22.88
C ALA A 512 -13.15 5.87 -22.18
N TRP A 513 -12.08 6.54 -21.74
CA TRP A 513 -12.10 7.81 -21.04
C TRP A 513 -11.69 8.99 -21.93
N GLN A 514 -11.51 8.79 -23.25
CA GLN A 514 -11.15 9.89 -24.15
C GLN A 514 -12.19 11.03 -24.12
N PRO A 515 -11.77 12.32 -24.17
CA PRO A 515 -10.40 12.81 -24.38
C PRO A 515 -9.57 13.02 -23.09
N LEU A 516 -9.96 12.43 -21.96
CA LEU A 516 -9.33 12.69 -20.65
C LEU A 516 -7.80 12.55 -20.66
N PRO A 517 -7.18 11.49 -21.24
CA PRO A 517 -5.72 11.36 -21.22
C PRO A 517 -5.01 12.55 -21.87
N ALA A 518 -5.56 13.06 -22.97
CA ALA A 518 -5.01 14.22 -23.67
C ALA A 518 -5.19 15.51 -22.86
N LEU A 519 -6.33 15.66 -22.17
CA LEU A 519 -6.59 16.80 -21.28
C LEU A 519 -5.62 16.79 -20.09
N LEU A 520 -5.38 15.61 -19.49
CA LEU A 520 -4.42 15.44 -18.39
C LEU A 520 -2.96 15.63 -18.82
N ALA A 521 -2.66 15.46 -20.11
CA ALA A 521 -1.33 15.71 -20.67
C ALA A 521 -1.08 17.20 -21.01
N ARG A 522 -2.12 18.03 -21.07
CA ARG A 522 -1.97 19.48 -21.19
C ARG A 522 -1.45 19.98 -19.84
N GLY A 523 -0.16 20.30 -19.78
CA GLY A 523 0.45 20.93 -18.61
C GLY A 523 -0.28 22.22 -18.22
N PRO A 524 0.05 22.82 -17.05
CA PRO A 524 -0.56 24.07 -16.62
C PRO A 524 -0.47 25.07 -17.78
N ALA A 525 -1.59 25.74 -18.10
CA ALA A 525 -1.58 26.82 -19.07
C ALA A 525 -0.48 27.79 -18.63
N LYS A 526 0.49 28.05 -19.50
CA LYS A 526 1.52 29.07 -19.21
C LYS A 526 0.78 30.38 -18.91
N PRO A 527 1.17 31.11 -17.85
CA PRO A 527 0.53 32.38 -17.49
C PRO A 527 0.56 33.37 -18.66
#